data_AF-A0A0P9CHJ4-F1
#
_entry.id   AF-A0A0P9CHJ4-F1
#
_cell.length_a   1.000
_cell.length_b   1.000
_cell.length_c   1.000
_cell.angle_alpha   90.00
_cell.angle_beta   90.00
_cell.angle_gamma   90.00
#
_symmetry.space_group_name_H-M   'P 1'
#
loop_
_entity.id
_entity.type
_entity.pdbx_description
1 polymer ?
#
loop_
_entity_poly.entity_id
_entity_poly.type
_entity_poly.pdbx_seq_one_letter_code
_entity_poly.pdbx_strand_id
1 'polypeptide(L)'
;MERLRSWFRWRTINIILAALVLLAGGLVLGPLAARGPQIVSISPANGATDANPQGGIQIVFSQWVRPDSVRAAVHFEPPLPFA
;
A
#
# COMPACT_ATOMS: atom_id res chain seq x y z
N MET A 1 -16.61 -2.79 49.14
CA MET A 1 -17.14 -2.86 47.76
C MET A 1 -16.27 -2.12 46.71
N GLU A 2 -15.14 -1.51 47.09
CA GLU A 2 -14.28 -0.76 46.13
C GLU A 2 -13.41 -1.60 45.19
N ARG A 3 -12.98 -2.80 45.59
CA ARG A 3 -12.06 -3.64 44.79
C ARG A 3 -12.69 -4.14 43.48
N LEU A 4 -13.99 -4.46 43.51
CA LEU A 4 -14.75 -4.87 42.33
C LEU A 4 -14.94 -3.71 41.33
N ARG A 5 -15.16 -2.48 41.84
CA ARG A 5 -15.31 -1.28 41.00
C ARG A 5 -14.00 -0.90 40.30
N SER A 6 -12.85 -1.08 40.95
CA SER A 6 -11.52 -0.84 40.36
C SER A 6 -11.21 -1.81 39.20
N TRP A 7 -11.52 -3.09 39.37
CA TRP A 7 -11.29 -4.12 38.36
C TRP A 7 -12.13 -3.91 37.09
N PHE A 8 -13.43 -3.63 37.24
CA PHE A 8 -14.29 -3.31 36.09
C PHE A 8 -13.84 -2.04 35.36
N ARG A 9 -13.41 -1.00 36.09
CA ARG A 9 -12.90 0.25 35.49
C ARG A 9 -11.63 0.03 34.68
N TRP A 10 -10.68 -0.76 35.19
CA TRP A 10 -9.44 -1.06 34.47
C TRP A 10 -9.72 -1.84 33.18
N ARG A 11 -10.62 -2.84 33.24
CA ARG A 11 -11.04 -3.57 32.05
C ARG A 11 -11.67 -2.65 31.01
N THR A 12 -12.57 -1.75 31.42
CA THR A 12 -13.20 -0.79 30.52
C THR A 12 -12.19 0.17 29.88
N ILE A 13 -11.21 0.65 30.64
CA ILE A 13 -10.15 1.52 30.10
C ILE A 13 -9.36 0.78 29.01
N ASN A 14 -8.93 -0.46 29.25
CA ASN A 14 -8.19 -1.23 28.24
C ASN A 14 -9.03 -1.51 26.99
N ILE A 15 -10.33 -1.80 27.14
CA ILE A 15 -11.24 -1.98 26.01
C ILE A 15 -11.35 -0.70 25.18
N ILE A 16 -11.54 0.45 25.83
CA ILE A 16 -11.62 1.74 25.12
C ILE A 16 -10.31 2.04 24.39
N LEU A 17 -9.16 1.83 25.04
CA LEU A 17 -7.86 2.03 24.42
C LEU A 17 -7.67 1.12 23.19
N ALA A 18 -8.02 -0.17 23.30
CA ALA A 18 -7.96 -1.10 22.17
C ALA A 18 -8.89 -0.65 21.02
N ALA A 19 -10.11 -0.23 21.34
CA ALA A 19 -11.05 0.28 20.34
C ALA A 19 -10.53 1.54 19.63
N LEU A 20 -9.91 2.47 20.38
CA LEU A 20 -9.30 3.66 19.81
C LEU A 20 -8.11 3.34 18.90
N VAL A 21 -7.26 2.37 19.29
CA VAL A 21 -6.14 1.91 18.46
C VAL A 21 -6.65 1.29 17.16
N LEU A 22 -7.68 0.44 17.23
CA LEU A 22 -8.29 -0.16 16.05
C LEU A 22 -8.94 0.88 15.14
N LEU A 23 -9.64 1.86 15.71
CA LEU A 23 -10.28 2.95 14.96
C LEU A 23 -9.23 3.84 14.28
N ALA A 24 -8.16 4.21 14.99
CA ALA A 24 -7.05 4.97 14.41
C ALA A 24 -6.34 4.18 13.31
N GLY A 25 -6.08 2.89 13.54
CA GLY A 25 -5.52 1.99 12.52
C GLY A 25 -6.42 1.91 11.29
N GLY A 26 -7.73 1.75 11.47
CA GLY A 26 -8.70 1.76 10.38
C GLY A 26 -8.76 3.08 9.61
N LEU A 27 -8.62 4.22 10.29
CA LEU A 27 -8.63 5.53 9.64
C LEU A 27 -7.38 5.75 8.76
N VAL A 28 -6.22 5.26 9.19
CA VAL A 28 -4.95 5.39 8.46
C VAL A 28 -4.82 4.35 7.35
N LEU A 29 -5.12 3.08 7.65
CA LEU A 29 -4.93 1.95 6.73
C LEU A 29 -6.13 1.71 5.82
N GLY A 30 -7.33 2.11 6.22
CA GLY A 30 -8.57 1.90 5.46
C GLY A 30 -8.51 2.49 4.04
N PRO A 31 -8.12 3.78 3.87
CA PRO A 31 -7.98 4.36 2.53
C PRO A 31 -6.94 3.66 1.65
N LEU A 32 -5.82 3.22 2.24
CA LEU A 32 -4.76 2.49 1.52
C LEU A 32 -5.27 1.15 0.99
N ALA A 33 -6.05 0.43 1.81
CA ALA A 33 -6.67 -0.84 1.43
C ALA A 33 -7.79 -0.67 0.39
N ALA A 34 -8.57 0.41 0.46
CA ALA A 34 -9.74 0.61 -0.40
C ALA A 34 -9.40 1.01 -1.84
N ARG A 35 -8.28 1.72 -2.07
CA ARG A 35 -7.97 2.31 -3.39
C ARG A 35 -6.98 1.51 -4.23
N GLY A 36 -6.31 0.51 -3.64
CA GLY A 36 -5.31 -0.31 -4.33
C GLY A 36 -4.15 0.49 -4.93
N PRO A 37 -3.09 -0.18 -5.42
CA PRO A 37 -1.91 0.52 -5.93
C PRO A 37 -2.20 1.36 -7.16
N GLN A 38 -1.69 2.58 -7.17
CA GLN A 38 -1.80 3.51 -8.29
C GLN A 38 -0.42 3.81 -8.85
N ILE A 39 -0.31 3.99 -10.15
CA ILE A 39 0.91 4.46 -10.79
C ILE A 39 1.05 5.95 -10.50
N VAL A 40 2.18 6.34 -9.91
CA VAL A 40 2.54 7.73 -9.59
C VAL A 40 3.33 8.34 -10.74
N SER A 41 4.29 7.59 -11.30
CA SER A 41 5.08 8.03 -12.44
C SER A 41 5.64 6.84 -13.22
N ILE A 42 5.93 7.10 -14.50
CA ILE A 42 6.61 6.18 -15.41
C ILE A 42 7.78 6.94 -16.05
N SER A 43 8.94 6.31 -16.08
CA SER A 43 10.11 6.78 -16.83
C SER A 43 10.62 5.65 -17.73
N PRO A 44 10.87 5.92 -19.03
CA PRO A 44 10.63 7.17 -19.74
C PRO A 44 9.14 7.56 -19.77
N ALA A 45 8.86 8.85 -19.86
CA ALA A 45 7.48 9.34 -19.99
C ALA A 45 6.88 8.87 -21.33
N ASN A 46 5.55 8.74 -21.37
CA ASN A 46 4.86 8.36 -22.60
C ASN A 46 5.15 9.37 -23.73
N GLY A 47 5.53 8.87 -24.91
CA GLY A 47 5.89 9.71 -26.06
C GLY A 47 7.29 10.34 -25.99
N ALA A 48 8.13 9.98 -25.01
CA ALA A 48 9.52 10.45 -24.98
C ALA A 48 10.30 9.93 -26.19
N THR A 49 10.91 10.84 -26.94
CA THR A 49 11.72 10.50 -28.14
C THR A 49 13.18 10.27 -27.83
N ASP A 50 13.68 10.90 -26.76
CA ASP A 50 15.10 10.92 -26.40
C ASP A 50 15.41 9.98 -25.21
N ALA A 51 14.65 8.89 -25.11
CA ALA A 51 14.87 7.88 -24.10
C ALA A 51 16.17 7.11 -24.39
N ASN A 52 17.01 6.91 -23.38
CA ASN A 52 18.20 6.08 -23.51
C ASN A 52 17.79 4.62 -23.83
N PRO A 53 18.13 4.05 -24.99
CA PRO A 53 17.73 2.68 -25.36
C PRO A 53 18.37 1.59 -24.50
N GLN A 54 19.45 1.91 -23.78
CA GLN A 54 20.09 1.02 -22.81
C GLN A 54 19.57 1.25 -21.38
N GLY A 55 18.66 2.21 -21.19
CA GLY A 55 18.01 2.49 -19.92
C GLY A 55 16.85 1.52 -19.65
N GLY A 56 16.57 1.28 -18.36
CA GLY A 56 15.40 0.50 -17.94
C GLY A 56 14.10 1.33 -17.92
N ILE A 57 12.97 0.64 -17.81
CA ILE A 57 11.66 1.24 -17.52
C ILE A 57 11.45 1.25 -16.01
N GLN A 58 11.18 2.42 -15.44
CA GLN A 58 10.85 2.59 -14.04
C GLN A 58 9.38 2.97 -13.88
N ILE A 59 8.66 2.21 -13.06
CA ILE A 59 7.27 2.49 -12.68
C ILE A 59 7.25 2.70 -11.16
N VAL A 60 6.80 3.86 -10.72
CA VAL A 60 6.66 4.19 -9.29
C VAL A 60 5.19 4.00 -8.91
N PHE A 61 4.94 3.17 -7.90
CA PHE A 61 3.61 2.94 -7.35
C PHE A 61 3.41 3.72 -6.05
N SER A 62 2.16 4.07 -5.76
CA SER A 62 1.76 4.77 -4.53
C SER A 62 1.86 3.89 -3.28
N GLN A 63 2.03 2.58 -3.46
CA GLN A 63 2.13 1.59 -2.39
C GLN A 63 2.85 0.33 -2.87
N TRP A 64 3.14 -0.57 -1.93
CA TRP A 64 3.76 -1.86 -2.20
C TRP A 64 2.89 -2.73 -3.11
N VAL A 65 3.52 -3.34 -4.11
CA VAL A 65 2.88 -4.24 -5.07
C VAL A 65 3.60 -5.58 -5.06
N ARG A 66 2.86 -6.67 -5.27
CA ARG A 66 3.47 -8.00 -5.45
C ARG A 66 4.22 -8.04 -6.79
N PRO A 67 5.53 -8.35 -6.82
CA PRO A 67 6.30 -8.36 -8.07
C PRO A 67 5.70 -9.25 -9.16
N ASP A 68 5.19 -10.43 -8.79
CA ASP A 68 4.61 -11.37 -9.77
C ASP A 68 3.34 -10.84 -10.43
N SER A 69 2.56 -10.02 -9.72
CA SER A 69 1.37 -9.39 -10.30
C SER A 69 1.72 -8.33 -11.34
N VAL A 70 2.83 -7.61 -11.13
CA VAL A 70 3.34 -6.64 -12.12
C VAL A 70 3.88 -7.37 -13.34
N ARG A 71 4.69 -8.42 -13.14
CA ARG A 71 5.25 -9.23 -14.24
C ARG A 71 4.16 -9.83 -15.13
N ALA A 72 3.06 -10.30 -14.54
CA ALA A 72 1.94 -10.85 -15.29
C ALA A 72 1.12 -9.79 -16.05
N ALA A 73 1.15 -8.53 -15.61
CA ALA A 73 0.36 -7.45 -16.19
C ALA A 73 1.07 -6.65 -17.27
N VAL A 74 2.41 -6.68 -17.32
CA VAL A 74 3.20 -5.93 -18.30
C VAL A 74 3.41 -6.75 -19.57
N HIS A 75 3.22 -6.10 -20.71
CA HIS A 75 3.42 -6.66 -22.03
C HIS A 75 4.39 -5.79 -22.83
N PHE A 76 5.36 -6.41 -23.50
CA PHE A 76 6.27 -5.74 -24.42
C PHE A 76 5.86 -6.03 -25.85
N GLU A 77 5.84 -5.00 -26.68
CA GLU A 77 5.67 -5.13 -28.13
C GLU A 77 6.86 -4.43 -28.82
N PRO A 78 7.68 -5.14 -29.62
CA PRO A 78 7.62 -6.59 -29.85
C PRO A 78 7.90 -7.41 -28.58
N PRO A 79 7.52 -8.70 -28.52
CA PRO A 79 7.70 -9.53 -27.34
C PRO A 79 9.16 -9.61 -26.88
N LEU A 80 9.39 -9.28 -25.61
CA LEU A 80 10.69 -9.38 -24.94
C LEU A 80 10.53 -10.19 -23.64
N PRO A 81 11.50 -11.04 -23.28
CA PRO A 81 11.46 -11.76 -22.01
C PRO A 81 11.65 -10.78 -20.84
N PHE A 82 10.87 -11.00 -19.78
CA PHE A 82 11.12 -10.37 -18.49
C PHE A 82 12.40 -10.96 -17.88
N ALA A 83 13.48 -10.17 -17.86
CA ALA A 83 14.72 -10.51 -17.16
C ALA A 83 14.59 -10.30 -15.65
#